data_AF-A0A3A6Q8V3-F1
#
_entry.id   AF-A0A3A6Q8V3-F1
#
_cell.length_a   1.000
_cell.length_b   1.000
_cell.length_c   1.000
_cell.angle_alpha   90.00
_cell.angle_beta   90.00
_cell.angle_gamma   90.00
#
_symmetry.space_group_name_H-M   'P 1'
#
loop_
_entity.id
_entity.type
_entity.pdbx_description
1 polymer ?
#
loop_
_entity_poly.entity_id
_entity_poly.type
_entity_poly.pdbx_seq_one_letter_code
_entity_poly.pdbx_strand_id
1 'polypeptide(L)'
;MTISCNRDGCDRTWLRDPVLEVGCPSCSAPIGTKCKRPSGHAGNFVHPHGKRDRLAVDEGHYGTCPLDICAEALEDIDRPDTPTEEDGDTIEQVSIGTF
;
A
#
# COMPACT_ATOMS: atom_id res chain seq x y z
N MET A 1 2.81 -21.75 -13.30
CA MET A 1 4.08 -21.02 -13.12
C MET A 1 4.09 -20.58 -11.67
N THR A 2 5.04 -21.07 -10.87
CA THR A 2 5.15 -20.69 -9.46
C THR A 2 5.83 -19.33 -9.33
N ILE A 3 5.53 -18.62 -8.25
CA ILE A 3 6.17 -17.35 -7.89
C ILE A 3 7.05 -17.61 -6.68
N SER A 4 8.25 -17.06 -6.65
CA SER A 4 9.14 -17.07 -5.49
C SER A 4 9.22 -15.68 -4.87
N CYS A 5 9.43 -15.61 -3.56
CA CYS A 5 9.78 -14.36 -2.90
C CYS A 5 11.11 -13.86 -3.48
N ASN A 6 11.22 -12.56 -3.76
CA ASN A 6 12.47 -11.95 -4.26
C ASN A 6 13.30 -11.31 -3.13
N ARG A 7 12.99 -11.63 -1.86
CA ARG A 7 13.67 -11.05 -0.71
C ARG A 7 14.80 -11.96 -0.29
N ASP A 8 15.99 -11.38 -0.12
CA ASP A 8 17.16 -12.12 0.36
C ASP A 8 16.87 -12.74 1.73
N GLY A 9 17.13 -14.04 1.87
CA GLY A 9 16.77 -14.82 3.07
C GLY A 9 15.33 -15.36 3.11
N CYS A 10 14.55 -15.26 2.03
CA CYS A 10 13.22 -15.86 1.93
C CYS A 10 13.08 -16.79 0.72
N ASP A 11 13.01 -18.10 0.97
CA ASP A 11 12.91 -19.13 -0.07
C ASP A 11 11.47 -19.56 -0.36
N ARG A 12 10.48 -18.76 0.06
CA ARG A 12 9.07 -19.11 -0.09
C ARG A 12 8.67 -19.10 -1.57
N THR A 13 7.91 -20.13 -1.95
CA THR A 13 7.36 -20.27 -3.29
C THR A 13 5.87 -20.60 -3.22
N TRP A 14 5.10 -20.05 -4.14
CA TRP A 14 3.65 -20.19 -4.20
C TRP A 14 3.20 -20.51 -5.64
N LEU A 15 2.06 -21.20 -5.77
CA LEU A 15 1.46 -21.46 -7.10
C LEU A 15 1.03 -20.16 -7.79
N ARG A 16 0.67 -19.16 -6.98
CA ARG A 16 0.20 -17.83 -7.37
C ARG A 16 0.65 -16.82 -6.31
N ASP A 17 0.72 -15.56 -6.71
CA ASP A 17 0.89 -14.42 -5.82
C ASP A 17 -0.11 -14.45 -4.64
N PRO A 18 0.36 -14.63 -3.39
CA PRO A 18 -0.51 -14.81 -2.21
C PRO A 18 -1.44 -13.64 -1.96
N VAL A 19 -1.04 -12.41 -2.33
CA VAL A 19 -1.89 -11.22 -2.24
C VAL A 19 -3.18 -11.38 -3.04
N LEU A 20 -3.18 -12.24 -4.07
CA LEU A 20 -4.34 -12.48 -4.92
C LEU A 20 -5.25 -13.58 -4.41
N GLU A 21 -4.90 -14.29 -3.34
CA GLU A 21 -5.75 -15.32 -2.73
C GLU A 21 -6.88 -14.71 -1.90
N VAL A 22 -6.81 -13.41 -1.60
CA VAL A 22 -7.86 -12.65 -0.90
C VAL A 22 -8.50 -11.59 -1.80
N GLY A 23 -9.73 -11.21 -1.49
CA GLY A 23 -10.40 -10.04 -2.09
C GLY A 23 -9.79 -8.73 -1.57
N CYS A 24 -9.75 -7.69 -2.41
CA CYS A 24 -9.24 -6.39 -1.98
C CYS A 24 -10.32 -5.61 -1.19
N PRO A 25 -10.10 -5.27 0.10
CA PRO A 25 -11.06 -4.49 0.86
C PRO A 25 -11.12 -3.01 0.42
N SER A 26 -10.08 -2.48 -0.23
CA SER A 26 -10.05 -1.07 -0.67
C SER A 26 -10.82 -0.82 -1.97
N CYS A 27 -10.68 -1.69 -2.97
CA CYS A 27 -11.28 -1.50 -4.29
C CYS A 27 -12.27 -2.60 -4.72
N SER A 28 -12.61 -3.50 -3.79
CA SER A 28 -13.53 -4.63 -4.00
C SER A 28 -13.13 -5.58 -5.14
N ALA A 29 -11.86 -5.56 -5.55
CA ALA A 29 -11.36 -6.48 -6.56
C ALA A 29 -11.46 -7.93 -6.06
N PRO A 30 -12.01 -8.86 -6.86
CA PRO A 30 -12.18 -10.24 -6.42
C PRO A 30 -10.85 -11.00 -6.33
N ILE A 31 -10.89 -12.17 -5.69
CA ILE A 31 -9.79 -13.13 -5.65
C ILE A 31 -9.27 -13.38 -7.06
N GLY A 32 -7.96 -13.38 -7.20
CA GLY A 32 -7.26 -13.57 -8.45
C GLY A 32 -7.21 -12.36 -9.38
N THR A 33 -7.93 -11.29 -9.09
CA THR A 33 -7.96 -10.10 -9.94
C THR A 33 -7.03 -9.04 -9.40
N LYS A 34 -6.26 -8.38 -10.28
CA LYS A 34 -5.36 -7.29 -9.87
C LYS A 34 -6.16 -6.09 -9.37
N CYS A 35 -5.57 -5.33 -8.44
CA CYS A 35 -6.19 -4.11 -7.94
C CYS A 35 -6.31 -3.06 -9.05
N LYS A 36 -7.37 -2.26 -8.97
CA LYS A 36 -7.61 -1.12 -9.86
C LYS A 36 -7.35 0.16 -9.08
N ARG A 37 -6.62 1.12 -9.68
CA ARG A 37 -6.45 2.46 -9.11
C ARG A 37 -7.72 3.30 -9.28
N PRO A 38 -7.98 4.31 -8.43
CA PRO A 38 -9.13 5.19 -8.55
C PRO A 38 -9.24 5.85 -9.94
N SER A 39 -8.11 6.17 -10.59
CA SER A 39 -8.06 6.71 -11.96
C SER A 39 -8.49 5.71 -13.05
N GLY A 40 -8.83 4.48 -12.71
CA GLY A 40 -9.35 3.49 -13.67
C GLY A 40 -8.31 2.53 -14.24
N HIS A 41 -7.01 2.82 -14.10
CA HIS A 41 -5.95 1.97 -14.64
C HIS A 41 -5.76 0.69 -13.80
N ALA A 42 -5.73 -0.44 -14.49
CA ALA A 42 -5.39 -1.75 -13.96
C ALA A 42 -4.32 -2.38 -14.87
N GLY A 43 -3.47 -3.24 -14.33
CA GLY A 43 -2.44 -3.91 -15.12
C GLY A 43 -1.37 -4.59 -14.27
N ASN A 44 -0.42 -5.23 -14.96
CA ASN A 44 0.66 -5.98 -14.32
C ASN A 44 1.64 -5.10 -13.52
N PHE A 45 1.63 -3.79 -13.78
CA PHE A 45 2.46 -2.78 -13.09
C PHE A 45 1.72 -2.09 -11.93
N VAL A 46 0.46 -2.45 -11.68
CA VAL A 46 -0.29 -1.89 -10.54
C VAL A 46 0.01 -2.73 -9.32
N HIS A 47 0.76 -2.15 -8.37
CA HIS A 47 0.95 -2.74 -7.05
C HIS A 47 -0.40 -2.95 -6.36
N PRO A 48 -0.63 -4.10 -5.72
CA PRO A 48 -1.83 -4.31 -4.92
C PRO A 48 -1.88 -3.32 -3.75
N HIS A 49 -3.09 -2.94 -3.33
CA HIS A 49 -3.26 -2.06 -2.17
C HIS A 49 -2.71 -2.72 -0.91
N GLY A 50 -1.99 -1.98 -0.07
CA GLY A 50 -1.37 -2.49 1.16
C GLY A 50 -2.37 -3.18 2.09
N LYS A 51 -3.61 -2.68 2.20
CA LYS A 51 -4.67 -3.36 2.97
C LYS A 51 -4.97 -4.78 2.51
N ARG A 52 -4.89 -5.05 1.20
CA ARG A 52 -5.08 -6.41 0.66
C ARG A 52 -3.92 -7.31 1.07
N ASP A 53 -2.71 -6.78 1.04
CA ASP A 53 -1.50 -7.52 1.39
C ASP A 53 -1.46 -7.92 2.86
N ARG A 54 -1.81 -6.98 3.76
CA ARG A 54 -1.98 -7.27 5.19
C ARG A 54 -3.04 -8.33 5.43
N LEU A 55 -4.18 -8.27 4.73
CA LEU A 55 -5.24 -9.27 4.86
C LEU A 55 -4.76 -10.66 4.41
N ALA A 56 -3.99 -10.74 3.32
CA ALA A 56 -3.42 -12.01 2.86
C ALA A 56 -2.40 -12.59 3.86
N VAL A 57 -1.67 -11.75 4.60
CA VAL A 57 -0.79 -12.19 5.70
C VAL A 57 -1.60 -12.66 6.91
N ASP A 58 -2.62 -11.90 7.32
CA ASP A 58 -3.49 -12.22 8.46
C ASP A 58 -4.24 -13.55 8.25
N GLU A 59 -4.73 -13.80 7.04
CA GLU A 59 -5.36 -15.08 6.66
C GLU A 59 -4.34 -16.22 6.45
N GLY A 60 -3.04 -15.93 6.51
CA GLY A 60 -1.98 -16.93 6.45
C GLY A 60 -1.63 -17.45 5.05
N HIS A 61 -2.06 -16.77 3.97
CA HIS A 61 -1.77 -17.20 2.58
C HIS A 61 -0.28 -17.16 2.24
N TYR A 62 0.50 -16.31 2.93
CA TYR A 62 1.96 -16.28 2.82
C TYR A 62 2.65 -17.43 3.57
N GLY A 63 1.94 -18.11 4.47
CA GLY A 63 2.51 -19.04 5.44
C GLY A 63 3.44 -18.34 6.44
N THR A 64 4.21 -19.13 7.21
CA THR A 64 5.18 -18.57 8.17
C THR A 64 6.34 -17.91 7.43
N CYS A 65 6.40 -16.59 7.46
CA CYS A 65 7.49 -15.83 6.86
C CYS A 65 8.78 -16.05 7.69
N PRO A 66 9.88 -16.56 7.13
CA PRO A 66 11.11 -16.78 7.90
C PRO A 66 11.75 -15.48 8.41
N LEU A 67 11.38 -14.35 7.79
CA LEU A 67 11.87 -13.01 8.13
C LEU A 67 10.84 -12.18 8.90
N ASP A 68 9.62 -12.67 9.09
CA ASP A 68 8.50 -11.96 9.76
C ASP A 68 8.15 -10.57 9.20
N ILE A 69 8.58 -10.24 7.98
CA ILE A 69 8.38 -8.93 7.31
C ILE A 69 7.45 -9.01 6.09
N CYS A 70 6.69 -10.10 5.98
CA CYS A 70 5.70 -10.24 4.92
C CYS A 70 4.59 -9.18 5.14
N ALA A 71 4.24 -8.41 4.11
CA ALA A 71 3.33 -7.24 4.09
C ALA A 71 3.78 -5.88 4.65
N GLU A 72 4.99 -5.77 5.21
CA GLU A 72 5.54 -4.46 5.67
C GLU A 72 5.92 -3.53 4.51
N ALA A 73 6.17 -4.07 3.30
CA ALA A 73 6.75 -3.32 2.19
C ALA A 73 5.72 -2.57 1.32
N LEU A 74 4.43 -2.86 1.42
CA LEU A 74 3.39 -2.15 0.69
C LEU A 74 2.76 -1.10 1.60
N GLU A 75 3.44 0.04 1.71
CA GLU A 75 2.83 1.25 2.27
C GLU A 75 1.49 1.52 1.57
N ASP A 76 0.49 2.00 2.33
CA ASP A 76 -0.80 2.39 1.76
C ASP A 76 -0.57 3.57 0.79
N ILE A 77 -0.34 3.27 -0.49
CA ILE A 77 -0.34 4.27 -1.59
C ILE A 77 -1.76 4.88 -1.76
N ASP A 78 -2.75 4.41 -0.99
CA ASP A 78 -4.05 5.04 -0.79
C ASP A 78 -3.99 6.30 0.10
N ARG A 79 -2.79 6.77 0.48
CA ARG A 79 -2.69 8.11 1.08
C ARG A 79 -3.13 9.11 0.00
N PRO A 80 -4.26 9.81 0.17
CA PRO A 80 -4.60 10.89 -0.75
C PRO A 80 -3.41 11.85 -0.74
N ASP A 81 -2.95 12.26 -1.93
CA ASP A 81 -2.05 13.40 -2.09
C ASP A 81 -2.70 14.57 -1.35
N THR A 82 -2.35 14.72 -0.07
CA THR A 82 -2.78 15.85 0.73
C THR A 82 -1.81 16.93 0.33
N PRO A 83 -2.22 17.97 -0.42
CA PRO A 83 -1.39 19.15 -0.51
C PRO A 83 -1.23 19.63 0.93
N THR A 84 0.00 19.61 1.44
CA THR A 84 0.35 20.33 2.66
C THR A 84 0.20 21.80 2.31
N GLU A 85 -1.00 22.35 2.50
CA GLU A 85 -1.20 23.79 2.61
C GLU A 85 -0.71 24.19 4.01
N GLU A 86 0.62 24.20 4.19
CA GLU A 86 1.31 25.17 5.03
C GLU A 86 1.21 26.51 4.26
N ASP A 87 0.87 27.67 4.80
CA ASP A 87 0.99 28.22 6.14
C ASP A 87 0.03 29.43 6.22
N GLY A 88 -0.49 29.69 7.41
CA GLY A 88 -1.40 30.80 7.66
C GLY A 88 -0.65 32.13 7.75
N ASP A 89 -0.70 32.94 6.69
CA ASP A 89 -0.28 34.35 6.76
C ASP A 89 -1.42 35.20 7.36
N THR A 90 -1.49 35.19 8.68
CA THR A 90 -1.93 36.36 9.46
C THR A 90 -0.63 36.90 10.07
N ILE A 91 -0.24 38.16 9.92
CA ILE A 91 -0.74 39.32 10.67
C ILE A 91 -0.22 40.61 10.00
N GLU A 92 -1.07 41.46 9.41
CA GLU A 92 -0.76 42.89 9.27
C GLU A 92 -1.06 43.59 10.60
N GLN A 93 -0.01 43.87 11.38
CA GLN A 93 -0.04 44.82 12.50
C GLN A 93 1.25 45.65 12.44
N VAL A 94 1.30 46.65 11.57
CA VAL A 94 2.24 47.77 11.74
C VAL A 94 1.64 48.69 12.80
N SER A 95 2.26 48.68 13.98
CA SER A 95 2.14 49.74 14.97
C SER A 95 3.52 49.96 15.57
N ILE A 96 4.23 50.96 15.06
CA ILE A 96 5.42 51.50 15.72
C ILE A 96 5.22 53.02 15.81
N GLY A 97 4.83 53.45 17.01
CA GLY A 97 4.92 54.83 17.45
C GLY A 97 6.03 54.96 18.49
N THR A 98 6.83 56.02 18.29
CA THR A 98 7.58 56.82 19.27
C THR A 98 8.88 56.25 19.86
N PHE A 99 9.99 56.93 19.51
CA PHE A 99 10.84 57.64 20.48
C PHE A 99 11.18 59.03 19.91
#